data_AF-A0A0U2V7N7-F1
#
_entry.id   AF-A0A0U2V7N7-F1
#
_cell.length_a   1.000
_cell.length_b   1.000
_cell.length_c   1.000
_cell.angle_alpha   90.00
_cell.angle_beta   90.00
_cell.angle_gamma   90.00
#
_symmetry.space_group_name_H-M   'P 1'
#
loop_
_entity.id
_entity.type
_entity.pdbx_description
1 polymer ?
#
loop_
_entity_poly.entity_id
_entity_poly.type
_entity_poly.pdbx_seq_one_letter_code
_entity_poly.pdbx_strand_id
1 'polypeptide(L)'
;MMQERPKSHKGKLSASFPEKLKNIFQDKFYDNSETHRPSISESEYMNVSERSGNLILKDFLNNRGQKYRGCISSMNRATEACSRLSAQIAWGSLSLRTVLQECDKRIEEINTKDPITSKHWRFSLVNFRSRLFWHSHFVQKLENQVDMEFNAVNKAFRSGLPCIYAEIDNCEHNKRLEAWLHGETGFPAIDAAMRYYQRYGWLNFRSRAIITSFACNALRLPWQTVLYELSEDNNV
;
A
#
# COMPACT_ATOMS: atom_id res chain seq x y z
N MET A 1 23.05 20.54 -43.23
CA MET A 1 21.87 21.30 -42.78
C MET A 1 21.40 20.68 -41.46
N MET A 2 21.85 21.24 -40.33
CA MET A 2 21.42 20.81 -39.00
C MET A 2 20.01 21.33 -38.75
N GLN A 3 19.04 20.43 -38.57
CA GLN A 3 17.72 20.80 -38.07
C GLN A 3 17.78 20.88 -36.54
N GLU A 4 17.58 22.09 -36.01
CA GLU A 4 17.48 22.35 -34.58
C GLU A 4 16.29 21.58 -33.97
N ARG A 5 16.53 20.89 -32.85
CA ARG A 5 15.48 20.22 -32.07
C ARG A 5 14.55 21.27 -31.44
N PRO A 6 13.23 21.02 -31.40
CA PRO A 6 12.31 21.95 -30.74
C PRO A 6 12.61 22.02 -29.24
N LYS A 7 12.77 23.24 -28.74
CA LYS A 7 13.01 23.55 -27.32
C LYS A 7 11.90 22.94 -26.45
N SER A 8 12.29 21.94 -25.67
CA SER A 8 11.48 21.35 -24.59
C SER A 8 10.91 22.46 -23.72
N HIS A 9 9.58 22.58 -23.68
CA HIS A 9 8.88 23.42 -22.71
C HIS A 9 9.01 22.79 -21.32
N LYS A 10 10.20 22.94 -20.71
CA LYS A 10 10.41 22.73 -19.28
C LYS A 10 9.78 23.92 -18.55
N GLY A 11 8.72 23.66 -17.81
CA GLY A 11 8.18 24.62 -16.86
C GLY A 11 6.69 24.88 -17.07
N LYS A 12 5.88 24.28 -16.20
CA LYS A 12 4.59 24.83 -15.73
C LYS A 12 3.88 23.96 -14.69
N LEU A 13 4.37 22.75 -14.39
CA LEU A 13 3.81 21.93 -13.29
C LEU A 13 4.42 22.22 -11.90
N SER A 14 5.64 22.77 -11.82
CA SER A 14 6.24 23.12 -10.51
C SER A 14 5.70 24.43 -9.92
N ALA A 15 5.20 25.33 -10.78
CA ALA A 15 4.73 26.66 -10.40
C ALA A 15 3.34 26.66 -9.73
N SER A 16 2.56 25.58 -9.86
CA SER A 16 1.21 25.48 -9.28
C SER A 16 1.18 24.90 -7.87
N PHE A 17 2.31 24.48 -7.32
CA PHE A 17 2.34 23.94 -5.96
C PHE A 17 2.44 25.08 -4.94
N PRO A 18 1.46 25.24 -4.03
CA PRO A 18 1.44 26.35 -3.08
C PRO A 18 2.75 26.43 -2.28
N GLU A 19 3.39 27.61 -2.29
CA GLU A 19 4.61 27.91 -1.51
C GLU A 19 4.44 27.49 -0.04
N LYS A 20 3.23 27.74 0.51
CA LYS A 20 2.84 27.42 1.89
C LYS A 20 2.98 25.93 2.22
N LEU A 21 2.72 25.04 1.25
CA LEU A 21 2.86 23.59 1.45
C LEU A 21 4.31 23.11 1.32
N LYS A 22 5.20 23.87 0.66
CA LYS A 22 6.63 23.49 0.54
C LYS A 22 7.32 23.53 1.91
N ASN A 23 7.00 24.54 2.71
CA ASN A 23 7.66 24.80 4.00
C ASN A 23 7.03 24.01 5.16
N ILE A 24 5.74 23.63 5.06
CA ILE A 24 5.05 22.86 6.12
C ILE A 24 5.75 21.54 6.47
N PHE A 25 6.42 20.91 5.51
CA PHE A 25 7.09 19.63 5.73
C PHE A 25 8.53 19.78 6.25
N GLN A 26 9.18 20.92 6.05
CA GLN A 26 10.57 21.11 6.46
C GLN A 26 10.70 21.34 7.97
N ASP A 27 9.72 22.00 8.58
CA ASP A 27 9.72 22.37 10.01
C ASP A 27 9.09 21.31 10.93
N LYS A 28 8.61 20.19 10.39
CA LYS A 28 7.78 19.21 11.12
C LYS A 28 8.38 17.81 11.28
N PHE A 29 9.51 17.51 10.66
CA PHE A 29 10.21 16.27 10.98
C PHE A 29 10.59 16.29 12.46
N TYR A 30 10.41 15.17 13.16
CA TYR A 30 10.80 15.12 14.57
C TYR A 30 12.29 15.46 14.68
N ASP A 31 12.66 16.30 15.65
CA ASP A 31 14.04 16.42 16.08
C ASP A 31 14.35 15.14 16.87
N ASN A 32 15.24 14.30 16.33
CA ASN A 32 15.52 12.94 16.82
C ASN A 32 16.22 12.89 18.19
N SER A 33 16.16 13.97 18.98
CA SER A 33 16.74 14.10 20.31
C SER A 33 15.84 13.56 21.43
N GLU A 34 14.51 13.50 21.25
CA GLU A 34 13.58 13.12 22.33
C GLU A 34 12.58 12.00 22.01
N THR A 35 12.44 11.57 20.76
CA THR A 35 11.53 10.47 20.42
C THR A 35 12.16 9.12 20.75
N HIS A 36 11.66 8.47 21.80
CA HIS A 36 12.03 7.09 22.14
C HIS A 36 11.82 6.17 20.93
N ARG A 37 12.92 5.80 20.28
CA ARG A 37 12.96 4.79 19.22
C ARG A 37 12.51 3.47 19.84
N PRO A 38 11.33 2.91 19.52
CA PRO A 38 11.04 1.56 19.93
C PRO A 38 12.06 0.68 19.22
N SER A 39 12.91 -0.03 19.98
CA SER A 39 13.72 -1.09 19.39
C SER A 39 12.76 -2.10 18.79
N ILE A 40 12.70 -2.20 17.46
CA ILE A 40 11.96 -3.24 16.76
C ILE A 40 12.77 -4.52 16.98
N SER A 41 12.52 -5.19 18.11
CA SER A 41 13.37 -6.30 18.57
C SER A 41 13.02 -7.64 17.94
N GLU A 42 11.92 -7.74 17.18
CA GLU A 42 11.58 -8.92 16.37
C GLU A 42 10.50 -8.55 15.34
N SER A 43 10.67 -8.96 14.08
CA SER A 43 9.64 -8.81 13.05
C SER A 43 8.58 -9.91 13.20
N GLU A 44 7.31 -9.51 13.31
CA GLU A 44 6.16 -10.42 13.45
C GLU A 44 5.52 -10.68 12.08
N TYR A 45 6.32 -11.17 11.14
CA TYR A 45 5.87 -11.44 9.78
C TYR A 45 4.96 -12.68 9.72
N MET A 46 4.09 -12.69 8.71
CA MET A 46 3.18 -13.80 8.51
C MET A 46 3.92 -15.04 8.01
N ASN A 47 3.67 -16.18 8.64
CA ASN A 47 4.12 -17.47 8.14
C ASN A 47 3.40 -17.84 6.83
N VAL A 48 4.16 -18.01 5.75
CA VAL A 48 3.67 -18.38 4.42
C VAL A 48 3.86 -19.88 4.18
N SER A 49 2.75 -20.60 4.12
CA SER A 49 2.71 -22.03 3.79
C SER A 49 1.28 -22.42 3.43
N GLU A 50 1.10 -23.47 2.65
CA GLU A 50 -0.24 -23.94 2.27
C GLU A 50 -1.12 -24.21 3.50
N ARG A 51 -0.56 -24.81 4.55
CA ARG A 51 -1.26 -25.07 5.81
C ARG A 51 -1.71 -23.75 6.47
N SER A 52 -0.81 -22.78 6.59
CA SER A 52 -1.10 -21.46 7.15
C SER A 52 -2.16 -20.73 6.33
N GLY A 53 -2.01 -20.70 5.01
CA GLY A 53 -2.96 -20.07 4.08
C GLY A 53 -4.36 -20.67 4.18
N ASN A 54 -4.49 -22.00 4.27
CA ASN A 54 -5.77 -22.66 4.46
C ASN A 54 -6.43 -22.32 5.81
N LEU A 55 -5.65 -22.26 6.89
CA LEU A 55 -6.16 -21.86 8.21
C LEU A 55 -6.67 -20.42 8.19
N ILE A 56 -5.87 -19.49 7.63
CA ILE A 56 -6.24 -18.07 7.50
C ILE A 56 -7.50 -17.90 6.65
N LEU A 57 -7.61 -18.63 5.53
CA LEU A 57 -8.78 -18.60 4.65
C LEU A 57 -10.03 -19.09 5.39
N LYS A 58 -9.95 -20.25 6.05
CA LYS A 58 -11.08 -20.83 6.80
C LYS A 58 -11.54 -19.90 7.91
N ASP A 59 -10.62 -19.34 8.67
CA ASP A 59 -10.94 -18.40 9.75
C ASP A 59 -11.54 -17.09 9.22
N PHE A 60 -11.05 -16.58 8.09
CA PHE A 60 -11.67 -15.42 7.44
C PHE A 60 -13.11 -15.72 6.98
N LEU A 61 -13.32 -16.82 6.26
CA LEU A 61 -14.63 -17.16 5.69
C LEU A 61 -15.68 -17.52 6.76
N ASN A 62 -15.24 -18.09 7.89
CA ASN A 62 -16.13 -18.58 8.94
C ASN A 62 -16.22 -17.69 10.17
N ASN A 63 -15.30 -16.75 10.37
CA ASN A 63 -15.31 -15.87 11.54
C ASN A 63 -15.08 -14.40 11.14
N ARG A 64 -13.82 -14.03 10.90
CA ARG A 64 -13.36 -12.63 10.83
C ARG A 64 -13.98 -11.83 9.69
N GLY A 65 -14.29 -12.48 8.57
CA GLY A 65 -14.82 -11.86 7.37
C GLY A 65 -16.21 -11.26 7.53
N GLN A 66 -16.94 -11.57 8.60
CA GLN A 66 -18.25 -10.96 8.91
C GLN A 66 -18.19 -9.43 8.87
N LYS A 67 -17.16 -8.86 9.51
CA LYS A 67 -16.97 -7.41 9.67
C LYS A 67 -16.15 -6.78 8.53
N TYR A 68 -15.79 -7.56 7.51
CA TYR A 68 -14.94 -7.10 6.41
C TYR A 68 -15.50 -5.83 5.75
N ARG A 69 -16.80 -5.85 5.40
CA ARG A 69 -17.52 -4.65 5.00
C ARG A 69 -17.60 -3.69 6.18
N GLY A 70 -16.99 -2.53 6.02
CA GLY A 70 -16.92 -1.47 7.05
C GLY A 70 -15.56 -1.40 7.76
N CYS A 71 -14.82 -2.51 7.86
CA CYS A 71 -13.52 -2.51 8.54
C CYS A 71 -12.32 -2.53 7.59
N ILE A 72 -12.50 -2.88 6.30
CA ILE A 72 -11.41 -3.01 5.32
C ILE A 72 -10.48 -1.79 5.25
N SER A 73 -11.02 -0.58 5.43
CA SER A 73 -10.27 0.69 5.34
C SER A 73 -9.85 1.23 6.71
N SER A 74 -10.21 0.57 7.81
CA SER A 74 -9.92 1.03 9.16
C SER A 74 -8.49 0.67 9.54
N MET A 75 -7.69 1.65 9.94
CA MET A 75 -6.32 1.41 10.40
C MET A 75 -6.27 0.50 11.65
N ASN A 76 -7.26 0.64 12.53
CA ASN A 76 -7.31 -0.10 13.80
C ASN A 76 -7.95 -1.49 13.64
N ARG A 77 -8.92 -1.63 12.74
CA ARG A 77 -9.76 -2.86 12.66
C ARG A 77 -9.45 -3.74 11.46
N ALA A 78 -8.73 -3.24 10.45
CA ALA A 78 -8.47 -4.02 9.25
C ALA A 78 -7.61 -5.25 9.52
N THR A 79 -6.72 -5.22 10.52
CA THR A 79 -5.88 -6.38 10.89
C THR A 79 -6.72 -7.59 11.24
N GLU A 80 -7.78 -7.38 12.02
CA GLU A 80 -8.69 -8.44 12.44
C GLU A 80 -9.72 -8.78 11.37
N ALA A 81 -10.19 -7.79 10.59
CA ALA A 81 -11.32 -7.99 9.68
C ALA A 81 -10.93 -8.36 8.24
N CYS A 82 -9.72 -8.06 7.76
CA CYS A 82 -9.28 -8.37 6.39
C CYS A 82 -8.84 -9.81 6.22
N SER A 83 -8.85 -10.33 4.99
CA SER A 83 -8.50 -11.73 4.72
C SER A 83 -7.08 -12.10 5.12
N ARG A 84 -6.12 -11.16 5.05
CA ARG A 84 -4.70 -11.41 5.29
C ARG A 84 -4.09 -12.44 4.31
N LEU A 85 -4.71 -12.66 3.16
CA LEU A 85 -4.28 -13.69 2.18
C LEU A 85 -3.28 -13.19 1.14
N SER A 86 -2.94 -11.90 1.10
CA SER A 86 -2.14 -11.31 0.01
C SER A 86 -0.76 -11.97 -0.14
N ALA A 87 -0.05 -12.22 0.97
CA ALA A 87 1.24 -12.88 0.93
C ALA A 87 1.11 -14.35 0.50
N GLN A 88 0.09 -15.05 1.01
CA GLN A 88 -0.14 -16.46 0.67
C GLN A 88 -0.39 -16.64 -0.84
N ILE A 89 -1.15 -15.72 -1.44
CA ILE A 89 -1.45 -15.70 -2.88
C ILE A 89 -0.22 -15.31 -3.69
N ALA A 90 0.51 -14.26 -3.29
CA ALA A 90 1.69 -13.79 -4.00
C ALA A 90 2.80 -14.86 -4.09
N TRP A 91 2.99 -15.63 -3.01
CA TRP A 91 3.96 -16.72 -2.95
C TRP A 91 3.42 -18.06 -3.51
N GLY A 92 2.19 -18.10 -4.03
CA GLY A 92 1.61 -19.32 -4.61
C GLY A 92 1.25 -20.42 -3.59
N SER A 93 1.47 -20.20 -2.30
CA SER A 93 1.09 -21.13 -1.22
C SER A 93 -0.42 -21.39 -1.14
N LEU A 94 -1.24 -20.47 -1.68
CA LEU A 94 -2.67 -20.64 -1.82
C LEU A 94 -3.13 -20.14 -3.19
N SER A 95 -3.76 -21.01 -3.96
CA SER A 95 -4.29 -20.67 -5.29
C SER A 95 -5.44 -19.67 -5.19
N LEU A 96 -5.39 -18.60 -5.99
CA LEU A 96 -6.48 -17.63 -6.12
C LEU A 96 -7.80 -18.29 -6.53
N ARG A 97 -7.74 -19.36 -7.35
CA ARG A 97 -8.92 -20.11 -7.78
C ARG A 97 -9.58 -20.82 -6.60
N THR A 98 -8.79 -21.46 -5.74
CA THR A 98 -9.28 -22.10 -4.52
C THR A 98 -9.94 -21.08 -3.59
N VAL A 99 -9.31 -19.92 -3.39
CA VAL A 99 -9.89 -18.83 -2.58
C VAL A 99 -11.25 -18.38 -3.12
N LEU A 100 -11.37 -18.23 -4.45
CA LEU A 100 -12.63 -17.84 -5.09
C LEU A 100 -13.71 -18.91 -4.92
N GLN A 101 -13.38 -20.19 -5.16
CA GLN A 101 -14.32 -21.31 -5.05
C GLN A 101 -14.83 -21.48 -3.60
N GLU A 102 -13.94 -21.43 -2.62
CA GLU A 102 -14.32 -21.51 -1.19
C GLU A 102 -15.16 -20.30 -0.75
N CYS A 103 -14.87 -19.11 -1.28
CA CYS A 103 -15.68 -17.91 -1.04
C CYS A 103 -17.09 -18.06 -1.62
N ASP A 104 -17.21 -18.53 -2.87
CA ASP A 104 -18.49 -18.71 -3.56
C ASP A 104 -19.34 -19.77 -2.84
N LYS A 105 -18.73 -20.91 -2.49
CA LYS A 105 -19.36 -21.94 -1.66
C LYS A 105 -19.86 -21.37 -0.33
N ARG A 106 -19.03 -20.59 0.38
CA ARG A 106 -19.42 -19.98 1.65
C ARG A 106 -20.57 -18.97 1.49
N ILE A 107 -20.59 -18.19 0.41
CA ILE A 107 -21.67 -17.25 0.10
C ILE A 107 -23.01 -17.99 -0.07
N GLU A 108 -23.01 -19.18 -0.68
CA GLU A 108 -24.19 -20.04 -0.86
C GLU A 108 -24.65 -20.67 0.47
N GLU A 109 -23.71 -21.09 1.31
CA GLU A 109 -23.98 -21.67 2.64
C GLU A 109 -24.54 -20.66 3.65
N ILE A 110 -24.18 -19.37 3.54
CA ILE A 110 -24.72 -18.30 4.38
C ILE A 110 -26.17 -18.04 3.97
N ASN A 111 -27.06 -18.88 4.47
CA ASN A 111 -28.49 -18.82 4.19
C ASN A 111 -29.35 -19.26 5.38
N THR A 112 -28.89 -19.04 6.62
CA THR A 112 -29.51 -19.68 7.78
C THR A 112 -29.68 -18.80 9.02
N LYS A 113 -30.87 -18.99 9.63
CA LYS A 113 -31.35 -18.63 10.98
C LYS A 113 -31.59 -17.15 11.31
N ASP A 114 -30.70 -16.22 10.98
CA ASP A 114 -30.92 -14.78 11.17
C ASP A 114 -30.75 -14.02 9.85
N PRO A 115 -31.86 -13.60 9.22
CA PRO A 115 -31.85 -12.92 7.92
C PRO A 115 -30.95 -11.66 7.89
N ILE A 116 -30.83 -10.93 9.00
CA ILE A 116 -30.09 -9.66 9.03
C ILE A 116 -28.58 -9.94 9.08
N THR A 117 -28.13 -10.74 10.04
CA THR A 117 -26.71 -11.08 10.20
C THR A 117 -26.17 -11.84 8.98
N SER A 118 -26.94 -12.81 8.46
CA SER A 118 -26.57 -13.54 7.23
C SER A 118 -26.46 -12.60 6.03
N LYS A 119 -27.35 -11.62 5.89
CA LYS A 119 -27.29 -10.63 4.82
C LYS A 119 -26.03 -9.75 4.92
N HIS A 120 -25.70 -9.24 6.11
CA HIS A 120 -24.48 -8.45 6.31
C HIS A 120 -23.21 -9.22 5.99
N TRP A 121 -23.10 -10.46 6.46
CA TRP A 121 -21.95 -11.32 6.19
C TRP A 121 -21.85 -11.67 4.71
N ARG A 122 -22.95 -12.03 4.06
CA ARG A 122 -22.99 -12.28 2.62
C ARG A 122 -22.46 -11.08 1.83
N PHE A 123 -22.87 -9.86 2.18
CA PHE A 123 -22.31 -8.66 1.53
C PHE A 123 -20.81 -8.46 1.80
N SER A 124 -20.33 -8.78 2.99
CA SER A 124 -18.90 -8.77 3.30
C SER A 124 -18.13 -9.72 2.38
N LEU A 125 -18.61 -10.95 2.19
CA LEU A 125 -17.96 -11.91 1.29
C LEU A 125 -18.09 -11.51 -0.18
N VAL A 126 -19.21 -10.95 -0.63
CA VAL A 126 -19.35 -10.41 -1.98
C VAL A 126 -18.34 -9.27 -2.24
N ASN A 127 -18.12 -8.39 -1.26
CA ASN A 127 -17.10 -7.35 -1.35
C ASN A 127 -15.69 -7.94 -1.41
N PHE A 128 -15.42 -8.97 -0.61
CA PHE A 128 -14.14 -9.68 -0.66
C PHE A 128 -13.91 -10.35 -2.02
N ARG A 129 -14.93 -11.05 -2.53
CA ARG A 129 -14.93 -11.65 -3.87
C ARG A 129 -14.62 -10.63 -4.95
N SER A 130 -15.20 -9.43 -4.89
CA SER A 130 -14.86 -8.32 -5.79
C SER A 130 -13.36 -7.99 -5.76
N ARG A 131 -12.70 -8.03 -4.61
CA ARG A 131 -11.25 -7.78 -4.50
C ARG A 131 -10.39 -8.88 -5.14
N LEU A 132 -10.86 -10.12 -5.19
CA LEU A 132 -10.18 -11.17 -5.96
C LEU A 132 -10.20 -10.85 -7.47
N PHE A 133 -11.30 -10.29 -7.98
CA PHE A 133 -11.33 -9.79 -9.37
C PHE A 133 -10.40 -8.59 -9.58
N TRP A 134 -10.33 -7.66 -8.62
CA TRP A 134 -9.37 -6.54 -8.70
C TRP A 134 -7.93 -7.04 -8.79
N HIS A 135 -7.57 -8.10 -8.07
CA HIS A 135 -6.25 -8.72 -8.19
C HIS A 135 -5.98 -9.15 -9.64
N SER A 136 -6.85 -9.98 -10.23
CA SER A 136 -6.69 -10.43 -11.63
C SER A 136 -6.71 -9.28 -12.62
N HIS A 137 -7.52 -8.25 -12.38
CA HIS A 137 -7.57 -7.05 -13.20
C HIS A 137 -6.22 -6.30 -13.20
N PHE A 138 -5.57 -6.15 -12.04
CA PHE A 138 -4.28 -5.47 -11.96
C PHE A 138 -3.15 -6.28 -12.60
N VAL A 139 -3.17 -7.62 -12.46
CA VAL A 139 -2.23 -8.49 -13.19
C VAL A 139 -2.39 -8.29 -14.70
N GLN A 140 -3.64 -8.36 -15.20
CA GLN A 140 -3.92 -8.12 -16.62
C GLN A 140 -3.50 -6.71 -17.08
N LYS A 141 -3.67 -5.69 -16.23
CA LYS A 141 -3.23 -4.33 -16.54
C LYS A 141 -1.72 -4.24 -16.67
N LEU A 142 -0.97 -4.91 -15.79
CA LEU A 142 0.49 -4.99 -15.87
C LEU A 142 0.93 -5.72 -17.14
N GLU A 143 0.32 -6.86 -17.47
CA GLU A 143 0.61 -7.62 -18.69
C GLU A 143 0.33 -6.83 -19.97
N ASN A 144 -0.76 -6.06 -19.99
CA ASN A 144 -1.12 -5.22 -21.13
C ASN A 144 -0.24 -3.97 -21.25
N GLN A 145 0.36 -3.51 -20.16
CA GLN A 145 1.08 -2.25 -20.12
C GLN A 145 2.34 -2.35 -19.24
N VAL A 146 3.25 -3.23 -19.62
CA VAL A 146 4.51 -3.51 -18.90
C VAL A 146 5.39 -2.27 -18.70
N ASP A 147 5.22 -1.23 -19.55
CA ASP A 147 5.96 0.03 -19.41
C ASP A 147 5.66 0.78 -18.11
N MET A 148 4.57 0.43 -17.41
CA MET A 148 4.14 1.05 -16.16
C MET A 148 5.06 0.75 -14.96
N GLU A 149 5.91 -0.27 -15.07
CA GLU A 149 6.96 -0.56 -14.08
C GLU A 149 8.03 0.55 -14.05
N PHE A 150 8.32 1.14 -15.20
CA PHE A 150 9.40 2.12 -15.36
C PHE A 150 8.89 3.55 -15.56
N ASN A 151 7.70 3.70 -16.15
CA ASN A 151 7.16 4.97 -16.58
C ASN A 151 5.80 5.25 -15.95
N ALA A 152 5.53 6.53 -15.68
CA ALA A 152 4.20 6.96 -15.27
C ALA A 152 3.15 6.53 -16.32
N VAL A 153 2.08 5.89 -15.83
CA VAL A 153 0.95 5.42 -16.65
C VAL A 153 0.36 6.57 -17.46
N ASN A 154 0.14 7.72 -16.80
CA ASN A 154 -0.25 8.93 -17.49
C ASN A 154 1.00 9.60 -18.09
N LYS A 155 1.02 9.66 -19.43
CA LYS A 155 2.11 10.26 -20.22
C LYS A 155 2.43 11.70 -19.84
N ALA A 156 1.45 12.46 -19.34
CA ALA A 156 1.66 13.85 -18.90
C ALA A 156 2.63 13.98 -17.72
N PHE A 157 2.81 12.91 -16.92
CA PHE A 157 3.75 12.91 -15.80
C PHE A 157 5.13 12.33 -16.16
N ARG A 158 5.33 11.86 -17.41
CA ARG A 158 6.64 11.35 -17.86
C ARG A 158 7.68 12.46 -18.03
N SER A 159 7.25 13.71 -18.22
CA SER A 159 8.12 14.89 -18.17
C SER A 159 8.59 15.23 -16.74
N GLY A 160 8.17 14.46 -15.74
CA GLY A 160 8.56 14.57 -14.34
C GLY A 160 7.54 15.34 -13.52
N LEU A 161 7.18 14.78 -12.37
CA LEU A 161 6.68 15.58 -11.25
C LEU A 161 7.86 16.33 -10.62
N PRO A 162 7.62 17.47 -9.94
CA PRO A 162 8.66 18.16 -9.19
C PRO A 162 9.07 17.32 -7.96
N CYS A 163 9.92 16.32 -8.18
CA CYS A 163 10.47 15.45 -7.15
C CYS A 163 11.86 15.90 -6.71
N ILE A 164 12.24 15.50 -5.49
CA ILE A 164 13.59 15.66 -4.97
C ILE A 164 14.33 14.37 -5.28
N TYR A 165 15.12 14.41 -6.34
CA TYR A 165 15.93 13.30 -6.81
C TYR A 165 17.27 13.29 -6.07
N ALA A 166 17.79 12.11 -5.73
CA ALA A 166 19.06 11.96 -5.03
C ALA A 166 20.23 12.58 -5.83
N GLU A 167 20.15 12.56 -7.17
CA GLU A 167 21.13 13.16 -8.07
C GLU A 167 21.14 14.69 -8.05
N ILE A 168 20.06 15.31 -7.56
CA ILE A 168 19.92 16.77 -7.46
C ILE A 168 20.28 17.25 -6.05
N ASP A 169 19.71 16.60 -5.03
CA ASP A 169 19.95 16.91 -3.62
C ASP A 169 19.87 15.63 -2.78
N ASN A 170 21.00 14.93 -2.68
CA ASN A 170 21.10 13.67 -1.96
C ASN A 170 20.78 13.83 -0.45
N CYS A 171 21.16 14.96 0.14
CA CYS A 171 20.97 15.20 1.58
C CYS A 171 19.48 15.31 1.91
N GLU A 172 18.76 16.18 1.18
CA GLU A 172 17.33 16.38 1.39
C GLU A 172 16.51 15.15 0.95
N HIS A 173 16.93 14.46 -0.12
CA HIS A 173 16.30 13.21 -0.55
C HIS A 173 16.36 12.16 0.58
N ASN A 174 17.55 11.86 1.09
CA ASN A 174 17.75 10.86 2.13
C ASN A 174 17.05 11.27 3.42
N LYS A 175 17.14 12.55 3.83
CA LYS A 175 16.44 13.03 5.02
C LYS A 175 14.92 12.74 4.97
N ARG A 176 14.29 13.01 3.83
CA ARG A 176 12.85 12.76 3.64
C ARG A 176 12.51 11.28 3.55
N LEU A 177 13.36 10.51 2.86
CA LEU A 177 13.19 9.08 2.70
C LEU A 177 13.30 8.37 4.05
N GLU A 178 14.36 8.65 4.81
CA GLU A 178 14.59 8.08 6.14
C GLU A 178 13.47 8.40 7.12
N ALA A 179 13.02 9.66 7.16
CA ALA A 179 11.89 10.06 8.00
C ALA A 179 10.60 9.32 7.62
N TRP A 180 10.39 9.04 6.34
CA TRP A 180 9.25 8.25 5.89
C TRP A 180 9.38 6.77 6.24
N LEU A 181 10.53 6.15 5.94
CA LEU A 181 10.81 4.75 6.23
C LEU A 181 10.60 4.44 7.71
N HIS A 182 11.17 5.27 8.60
CA HIS A 182 11.13 5.08 10.05
C HIS A 182 9.84 5.59 10.72
N GLY A 183 8.94 6.23 9.97
CA GLY A 183 7.74 6.83 10.53
C GLY A 183 8.07 7.95 11.53
N GLU A 184 8.94 8.88 11.11
CA GLU A 184 9.38 10.08 11.82
C GLU A 184 8.99 11.36 11.05
N THR A 185 7.91 11.29 10.30
CA THR A 185 7.47 12.38 9.41
C THR A 185 6.83 13.54 10.17
N GLY A 186 6.44 13.35 11.43
CA GLY A 186 5.64 14.31 12.20
C GLY A 186 4.14 14.20 11.94
N PHE A 187 3.70 13.20 11.17
CA PHE A 187 2.30 12.96 10.83
C PHE A 187 1.83 11.63 11.44
N PRO A 188 1.11 11.64 12.57
CA PRO A 188 0.84 10.44 13.36
C PRO A 188 0.24 9.26 12.58
N ALA A 189 -0.64 9.53 11.61
CA ALA A 189 -1.26 8.48 10.80
C ALA A 189 -0.28 7.85 9.79
N ILE A 190 0.69 8.61 9.28
CA ILE A 190 1.75 8.10 8.39
C ILE A 190 2.75 7.33 9.22
N ASP A 191 3.19 7.92 10.33
CA ASP A 191 4.17 7.35 11.25
C ASP A 191 3.70 6.02 11.82
N ALA A 192 2.45 5.94 12.29
CA ALA A 192 1.87 4.71 12.80
C ALA A 192 1.76 3.63 11.70
N ALA A 193 1.42 4.02 10.46
CA ALA A 193 1.34 3.08 9.35
C ALA A 193 2.72 2.53 8.96
N MET A 194 3.75 3.37 8.88
CA MET A 194 5.11 2.94 8.54
C MET A 194 5.70 2.05 9.63
N ARG A 195 5.55 2.43 10.91
CA ARG A 195 5.98 1.59 12.04
C ARG A 195 5.24 0.25 12.09
N TYR A 196 3.93 0.25 11.81
CA TYR A 196 3.14 -0.99 11.71
C TYR A 196 3.66 -1.87 10.57
N TYR A 197 3.95 -1.27 9.40
CA TYR A 197 4.49 -2.00 8.26
C TYR A 197 5.84 -2.64 8.58
N GLN A 198 6.78 -1.89 9.17
CA GLN A 198 8.08 -2.42 9.58
C GLN A 198 7.97 -3.59 10.55
N ARG A 199 7.04 -3.53 11.50
CA ARG A 199 6.86 -4.62 12.49
C ARG A 199 6.18 -5.86 11.91
N TYR A 200 5.15 -5.69 11.07
CA TYR A 200 4.24 -6.78 10.69
C TYR A 200 4.28 -7.17 9.20
N GLY A 201 5.03 -6.44 8.37
CA GLY A 201 5.15 -6.68 6.93
C GLY A 201 3.82 -6.55 6.16
N TRP A 202 2.83 -5.85 6.73
CA TRP A 202 1.50 -5.76 6.12
C TRP A 202 0.80 -4.45 6.42
N LEU A 203 0.09 -3.94 5.42
CA LEU A 203 -0.85 -2.84 5.57
C LEU A 203 -2.17 -3.13 4.87
N ASN A 204 -3.24 -2.56 5.42
CA ASN A 204 -4.53 -2.51 4.74
C ASN A 204 -4.46 -1.57 3.52
N PHE A 205 -5.40 -1.72 2.59
CA PHE A 205 -5.41 -0.96 1.34
C PHE A 205 -5.39 0.57 1.54
N ARG A 206 -6.15 1.07 2.53
CA ARG A 206 -6.23 2.50 2.83
C ARG A 206 -4.90 3.03 3.35
N SER A 207 -4.26 2.30 4.27
CA SER A 207 -2.95 2.66 4.81
C SER A 207 -1.89 2.70 3.71
N ARG A 208 -1.85 1.71 2.80
CA ARG A 208 -0.95 1.72 1.63
C ARG A 208 -1.15 2.98 0.78
N ALA A 209 -2.40 3.29 0.45
CA ALA A 209 -2.72 4.47 -0.37
C ALA A 209 -2.27 5.78 0.28
N ILE A 210 -2.45 5.95 1.59
CA ILE A 210 -2.03 7.19 2.27
C ILE A 210 -0.51 7.31 2.37
N ILE A 211 0.23 6.25 2.67
CA ILE A 211 1.69 6.34 2.81
C ILE A 211 2.36 6.62 1.46
N THR A 212 1.90 5.98 0.39
CA THR A 212 2.43 6.20 -0.96
C THR A 212 2.07 7.59 -1.46
N SER A 213 0.83 8.04 -1.23
CA SER A 213 0.42 9.39 -1.61
C SER A 213 1.20 10.46 -0.85
N PHE A 214 1.45 10.24 0.44
CA PHE A 214 2.24 11.15 1.26
C PHE A 214 3.69 11.22 0.75
N ALA A 215 4.34 10.07 0.53
CA ALA A 215 5.71 10.03 0.01
C ALA A 215 5.85 10.74 -1.34
N CYS A 216 4.97 10.42 -2.31
CA CYS A 216 5.06 10.99 -3.65
C CYS A 216 4.68 12.49 -3.72
N ASN A 217 3.68 12.93 -2.94
CA ASN A 217 3.12 14.29 -3.10
C ASN A 217 3.61 15.27 -2.02
N ALA A 218 3.60 14.85 -0.75
CA ALA A 218 4.00 15.69 0.38
C ALA A 218 5.53 15.75 0.49
N LEU A 219 6.17 14.59 0.49
CA LEU A 219 7.63 14.49 0.57
C LEU A 219 8.31 14.70 -0.79
N ARG A 220 7.56 14.56 -1.90
CA ARG A 220 8.07 14.69 -3.27
C ARG A 220 9.18 13.68 -3.58
N LEU A 221 9.11 12.50 -2.97
CA LEU A 221 9.99 11.39 -3.30
C LEU A 221 9.58 10.82 -4.67
N PRO A 222 10.55 10.40 -5.52
CA PRO A 222 10.25 9.66 -6.73
C PRO A 222 9.42 8.41 -6.41
N TRP A 223 8.36 8.15 -7.17
CA TRP A 223 7.49 6.99 -6.92
C TRP A 223 8.24 5.67 -7.10
N GLN A 224 9.28 5.63 -7.94
CA GLN A 224 10.14 4.46 -8.10
C GLN A 224 10.90 4.17 -6.81
N THR A 225 11.50 5.18 -6.17
CA THR A 225 12.14 5.04 -4.84
C THR A 225 11.15 4.45 -3.85
N VAL A 226 9.95 5.02 -3.76
CA VAL A 226 8.89 4.52 -2.86
C VAL A 226 8.48 3.08 -3.19
N LEU A 227 8.42 2.72 -4.48
CA LEU A 227 8.10 1.36 -4.91
C LEU A 227 9.17 0.37 -4.48
N TYR A 228 10.45 0.67 -4.75
CA TYR A 228 11.57 -0.20 -4.40
C TYR A 228 11.63 -0.45 -2.89
N GLU A 229 11.54 0.61 -2.09
CA GLU A 229 11.57 0.54 -0.63
C GLU A 229 10.40 -0.25 0.00
N LEU A 230 9.24 -0.29 -0.65
CA LEU A 230 8.11 -1.12 -0.21
C LEU A 230 8.18 -2.56 -0.74
N SER A 231 9.06 -2.82 -1.70
CA SER A 231 9.30 -4.14 -2.28
C SER A 231 10.50 -4.85 -1.67
N GLU A 232 11.46 -4.10 -1.15
CA GLU A 232 12.63 -4.64 -0.48
C GLU A 232 12.25 -5.14 0.93
N ASP A 233 12.53 -6.42 1.17
CA ASP A 233 12.64 -6.94 2.52
C ASP A 233 13.97 -6.45 3.09
N ASN A 234 13.95 -5.31 3.79
CA ASN A 234 15.08 -4.72 4.52
C ASN A 234 15.64 -5.60 5.68
N ASN A 235 15.33 -6.90 5.68
CA ASN A 235 15.64 -7.88 6.73
C ASN A 235 16.13 -9.24 6.17
N VAL A 236 16.66 -9.28 4.95
CA VAL A 236 17.38 -10.46 4.40
C VAL A 236 18.82 -10.10 4.06
#